data_AF-A0A949T1K8-F1
#
_entry.id   AF-A0A949T1K8-F1
#
_cell.length_a   1.000
_cell.length_b   1.000
_cell.length_c   1.000
_cell.angle_alpha   90.00
_cell.angle_beta   90.00
_cell.angle_gamma   90.00
#
_symmetry.space_group_name_H-M   'P 1'
#
loop_
_entity.id
_entity.type
_entity.pdbx_description
1 polymer ?
#
loop_
_entity_poly.entity_id
_entity_poly.type
_entity_poly.pdbx_seq_one_letter_code
_entity_poly.pdbx_strand_id
1 'polypeptide(L)'
;MNRLLLVAAFFVLVTGCTSSRQTVSSERPRSYVETADWLTRDIGLVDKHLIGDQFNLAEQEAERLVGYANDLAKFDPLRTGEEANDYHEFLAQCEDLRRSSDRLLYLIQQRRRESAKDQLGVVAARYNRISRAFGPGNEVSLHERPAEKLRGLDTRKLELPGELIPSR
;
A
#
# COMPACT_ATOMS: atom_id res chain seq x y z
N MET A 1 -9.60 57.00 5.39
CA MET A 1 -10.10 55.63 5.14
C MET A 1 -9.29 54.99 4.00
N ASN A 2 -8.04 54.56 4.25
CA ASN A 2 -7.20 53.94 3.20
C ASN A 2 -6.23 52.85 3.72
N ARG A 3 -6.42 52.37 4.96
CA ARG A 3 -5.53 51.37 5.58
C ARG A 3 -6.13 49.96 5.71
N LEU A 4 -7.40 49.78 5.35
CA LEU A 4 -8.10 48.49 5.45
C LEU A 4 -7.99 47.63 4.18
N LEU A 5 -7.58 48.20 3.04
CA LEU A 5 -7.49 47.47 1.77
C LEU A 5 -6.17 46.71 1.56
N LEU A 6 -5.11 47.03 2.32
CA LEU A 6 -3.81 46.38 2.19
C LEU A 6 -3.71 45.04 2.94
N VAL A 7 -4.57 44.80 3.92
CA VAL A 7 -4.56 43.55 4.70
C VAL A 7 -5.27 42.41 3.96
N ALA A 8 -6.25 42.73 3.11
CA ALA A 8 -6.95 41.74 2.28
C ALA A 8 -6.05 41.15 1.17
N ALA A 9 -5.06 41.90 0.69
CA ALA A 9 -4.12 41.43 -0.34
C ALA A 9 -3.07 40.44 0.20
N PHE A 10 -2.82 40.42 1.51
CA PHE A 10 -1.85 39.50 2.12
C PHE A 10 -2.44 38.11 2.43
N PHE A 11 -3.76 38.01 2.61
CA PHE A 11 -4.42 36.73 2.89
C PHE A 11 -4.68 35.86 1.66
N VAL A 12 -4.70 36.43 0.46
CA VAL A 12 -4.88 35.67 -0.80
C VAL A 12 -3.59 34.93 -1.21
N LEU A 13 -2.44 35.31 -0.67
CA LEU A 13 -1.14 34.67 -0.95
C LEU A 13 -0.88 33.39 -0.16
N VAL A 14 -1.71 33.04 0.85
CA VAL A 14 -1.51 31.84 1.68
C VAL A 14 -2.53 30.73 1.37
N THR A 15 -3.60 31.01 0.64
CA THR A 15 -4.55 29.99 0.14
C THR A 15 -4.05 29.25 -1.09
N GLY A 16 -2.88 29.63 -1.63
CA GLY A 16 -2.12 28.83 -2.57
C GLY A 16 -1.27 27.78 -1.86
N CYS A 17 -1.83 27.05 -0.88
CA CYS A 17 -1.32 25.71 -0.58
C CYS A 17 -1.51 24.91 -1.85
N THR A 18 -0.44 24.87 -2.64
CA THR A 18 -0.22 23.94 -3.70
C THR A 18 -0.50 22.57 -3.12
N SER A 19 -1.72 22.07 -3.35
CA SER A 19 -1.91 20.65 -3.51
C SER A 19 -1.13 20.34 -4.77
N SER A 20 0.19 20.19 -4.62
CA SER A 20 1.01 19.40 -5.50
C SER A 20 0.43 18.01 -5.37
N ARG A 21 -0.70 17.78 -6.08
CA ARG A 21 -0.96 16.51 -6.69
C ARG A 21 0.33 16.27 -7.46
N GLN A 22 1.24 15.52 -6.85
CA GLN A 22 2.30 14.88 -7.59
C GLN A 22 1.57 14.28 -8.77
N THR A 23 1.86 14.81 -9.95
CA THR A 23 1.43 14.24 -11.21
C THR A 23 2.15 12.89 -11.23
N VAL A 24 1.51 11.90 -10.61
CA VAL A 24 1.98 10.52 -10.60
C VAL A 24 2.16 10.22 -12.08
N SER A 25 3.41 9.99 -12.47
CA SER A 25 3.77 9.70 -13.86
C SER A 25 2.76 8.68 -14.37
N SER A 26 1.97 9.08 -15.37
CA SER A 26 0.85 8.31 -15.92
C SER A 26 1.32 7.16 -16.80
N GLU A 27 2.62 6.90 -16.83
CA GLU A 27 3.20 5.81 -17.57
C GLU A 27 2.75 4.51 -16.91
N ARG A 28 1.98 3.71 -17.65
CA ARG A 28 1.67 2.33 -17.27
C ARG A 28 2.86 1.44 -17.61
N PRO A 29 3.08 0.35 -16.87
CA PRO A 29 4.13 -0.59 -17.22
C PRO A 29 3.85 -1.15 -18.61
N ARG A 30 4.91 -1.44 -19.36
CA ARG A 30 4.86 -1.89 -20.77
C ARG A 30 5.14 -3.37 -20.94
N SER A 31 5.62 -4.02 -19.88
CA SER A 31 6.02 -5.42 -19.89
C SER A 31 5.81 -6.07 -18.54
N TYR A 32 5.77 -7.40 -18.53
CA TYR A 32 5.67 -8.18 -17.30
C TYR A 32 6.78 -7.84 -16.28
N VAL A 33 8.03 -7.75 -16.75
CA VAL A 33 9.19 -7.46 -15.90
C VAL A 33 9.05 -6.09 -15.24
N GLU A 34 8.67 -5.08 -16.02
CA GLU A 34 8.45 -3.74 -15.51
C GLU A 34 7.29 -3.69 -14.50
N THR A 35 6.18 -4.40 -14.77
CA THR A 35 5.08 -4.51 -13.81
C THR A 35 5.53 -5.18 -12.52
N ALA A 36 6.33 -6.24 -12.58
CA ALA A 36 6.84 -6.95 -11.42
C ALA A 36 7.79 -6.07 -10.58
N ASP A 37 8.66 -5.29 -11.22
CA ASP A 37 9.54 -4.35 -10.53
C ASP A 37 8.74 -3.25 -9.81
N TRP A 38 7.68 -2.74 -10.44
CA TRP A 38 6.82 -1.72 -9.84
C TRP A 38 5.99 -2.28 -8.69
N LEU A 39 5.47 -3.51 -8.82
CA LEU A 39 4.81 -4.23 -7.72
C LEU A 39 5.77 -4.40 -6.53
N THR A 40 7.00 -4.86 -6.79
CA THR A 40 8.03 -5.04 -5.75
C THR A 40 8.29 -3.74 -4.99
N ARG A 41 8.49 -2.65 -5.74
CA ARG A 41 8.75 -1.31 -5.18
C ARG A 41 7.57 -0.82 -4.32
N ASP A 42 6.36 -0.82 -4.88
CA ASP A 42 5.20 -0.20 -4.22
C ASP A 42 4.71 -1.05 -3.03
N ILE A 43 4.86 -2.39 -3.05
CA ILE A 43 4.63 -3.22 -1.84
C ILE A 43 5.54 -2.77 -0.69
N GLY A 44 6.83 -2.55 -0.97
CA GLY A 44 7.79 -2.06 0.02
C GLY A 44 7.49 -0.65 0.51
N LEU A 45 7.03 0.24 -0.37
CA LEU A 45 6.62 1.60 0.01
C LEU A 45 5.37 1.58 0.89
N VAL A 46 4.37 0.76 0.58
CA VAL A 46 3.19 0.59 1.44
C VAL A 46 3.61 0.11 2.84
N ASP A 47 4.52 -0.86 2.94
CA ASP A 47 5.02 -1.35 4.24
C ASP A 47 5.64 -0.20 5.05
N LYS A 48 6.55 0.54 4.43
CA LYS A 48 7.21 1.70 5.02
C LYS A 48 6.21 2.74 5.51
N HIS A 49 5.21 3.09 4.70
CA HIS A 49 4.22 4.10 5.06
C HIS A 49 3.26 3.62 6.15
N LEU A 50 2.87 2.34 6.17
CA LEU A 50 2.08 1.75 7.25
C LEU A 50 2.87 1.68 8.57
N ILE A 51 4.18 1.47 8.53
CA ILE A 51 5.06 1.57 9.70
C ILE A 51 5.12 3.02 10.19
N GLY A 52 5.21 4.00 9.30
CA GLY A 52 5.28 5.42 9.64
C GLY A 52 3.94 6.10 9.96
N ASP A 53 2.81 5.36 10.00
CA ASP A 53 1.45 5.92 10.16
C ASP A 53 1.06 6.96 9.07
N GLN A 54 1.68 6.87 7.89
CA GLN A 54 1.52 7.78 6.76
C GLN A 54 0.44 7.28 5.79
N PHE A 55 -0.80 7.19 6.27
CA PHE A 55 -1.91 6.59 5.50
C PHE A 55 -2.21 7.26 4.16
N ASN A 56 -2.06 8.59 4.03
CA ASN A 56 -2.31 9.26 2.75
C ASN A 56 -1.30 8.83 1.67
N LEU A 57 -0.04 8.59 2.07
CA LEU A 57 0.98 8.08 1.17
C LEU A 57 0.73 6.60 0.89
N ALA A 58 0.46 5.80 1.93
CA ALA A 58 0.12 4.39 1.78
C ALA A 58 -1.07 4.15 0.84
N GLU A 59 -2.08 5.03 0.88
CA GLU A 59 -3.25 4.99 -0.01
C GLU A 59 -2.85 5.20 -1.47
N GLN A 60 -2.05 6.23 -1.77
CA GLN A 60 -1.56 6.51 -3.12
C GLN A 60 -0.71 5.37 -3.69
N GLU A 61 0.15 4.76 -2.86
CA GLU A 61 0.93 3.58 -3.26
C GLU A 61 0.02 2.36 -3.49
N ALA A 62 -0.97 2.14 -2.62
CA ALA A 62 -1.89 1.01 -2.74
C ALA A 62 -2.82 1.13 -3.96
N GLU A 63 -3.25 2.34 -4.33
CA GLU A 63 -4.01 2.58 -5.57
C GLU A 63 -3.19 2.19 -6.81
N ARG A 64 -1.91 2.55 -6.85
CA ARG A 64 -1.00 2.14 -7.93
C ARG A 64 -0.79 0.63 -7.94
N LEU A 65 -0.61 0.04 -6.76
CA LEU A 65 -0.46 -1.39 -6.59
C LEU A 65 -1.64 -2.19 -7.17
N VAL A 66 -2.88 -1.72 -6.97
CA VAL A 66 -4.07 -2.30 -7.59
C VAL A 66 -4.01 -2.19 -9.11
N GLY A 67 -3.60 -1.03 -9.63
CA GLY A 67 -3.40 -0.82 -11.06
C GLY A 67 -2.40 -1.80 -11.67
N TYR A 68 -1.24 -1.98 -11.02
CA TYR A 68 -0.19 -2.89 -11.48
C TYR A 68 -0.62 -4.35 -11.38
N ALA A 69 -1.32 -4.75 -10.32
CA ALA A 69 -1.86 -6.11 -10.21
C ALA A 69 -2.86 -6.42 -11.33
N ASN A 70 -3.64 -5.43 -11.78
CA ASN A 70 -4.54 -5.56 -12.93
C ASN A 70 -3.79 -5.59 -14.28
N ASP A 71 -2.70 -4.84 -14.40
CA ASP A 71 -1.87 -4.82 -15.60
C ASP A 71 -1.04 -6.09 -15.76
N LEU A 72 -0.66 -6.77 -14.66
CA LEU A 72 0.16 -7.98 -14.68
C LEU A 72 -0.44 -9.09 -15.55
N ALA A 73 -1.76 -9.26 -15.51
CA ALA A 73 -2.48 -10.27 -16.31
C ALA A 73 -2.50 -9.98 -17.83
N LYS A 74 -2.07 -8.79 -18.25
CA LYS A 74 -2.08 -8.37 -19.67
C LYS A 74 -0.78 -8.69 -20.39
N PHE A 75 0.27 -9.03 -19.65
CA PHE A 75 1.58 -9.32 -20.19
C PHE A 75 1.90 -10.79 -20.03
N ASP A 76 2.53 -11.36 -21.06
CA ASP A 76 3.00 -12.74 -20.99
C ASP A 76 4.15 -12.84 -19.97
N PRO A 77 4.07 -13.79 -19.02
CA PRO A 77 5.12 -13.98 -18.04
C PRO A 77 6.36 -14.63 -18.66
N LEU A 78 7.49 -14.52 -17.95
CA LEU A 78 8.78 -15.00 -18.46
C LEU A 78 8.90 -16.53 -18.52
N ARG A 79 8.16 -17.25 -17.67
CA ARG A 79 8.33 -18.70 -17.44
C ARG A 79 7.08 -19.54 -17.69
N THR A 80 6.12 -19.07 -18.46
CA THR A 80 4.99 -19.94 -18.89
C THR A 80 5.49 -21.00 -19.86
N GLY A 81 5.20 -22.28 -19.58
CA GLY A 81 5.40 -23.37 -20.52
C GLY A 81 4.45 -23.29 -21.71
N GLU A 82 4.57 -24.25 -22.63
CA GLU A 82 3.64 -24.39 -23.77
C GLU A 82 2.25 -24.91 -23.34
N GLU A 83 2.07 -25.23 -22.05
CA GLU A 83 0.85 -25.80 -21.51
C GLU A 83 -0.19 -24.72 -21.17
N ALA A 84 -1.41 -24.88 -21.72
CA ALA A 84 -2.53 -23.97 -21.44
C ALA A 84 -2.90 -23.89 -19.95
N ASN A 85 -2.63 -24.96 -19.19
CA ASN A 85 -2.90 -25.00 -17.76
C ASN A 85 -2.04 -24.02 -16.97
N ASP A 86 -0.76 -23.86 -17.33
CA ASP A 86 0.16 -22.92 -16.68
C ASP A 86 -0.32 -21.47 -16.86
N TYR A 87 -0.83 -21.16 -18.05
CA TYR A 87 -1.39 -19.84 -18.34
C TYR A 87 -2.68 -19.57 -17.57
N HIS A 88 -3.57 -20.57 -17.45
CA HIS A 88 -4.77 -20.45 -16.62
C HIS A 88 -4.45 -20.26 -15.14
N GLU A 89 -3.45 -20.99 -14.62
CA GLU A 89 -2.98 -20.80 -13.26
C GLU A 89 -2.41 -19.40 -13.05
N PHE A 90 -1.59 -18.91 -13.98
CA PHE A 90 -1.05 -17.55 -13.94
C PHE A 90 -2.17 -16.50 -13.83
N LEU A 91 -3.18 -16.57 -14.70
CA LEU A 91 -4.32 -15.64 -14.67
C LEU A 91 -5.11 -15.72 -13.35
N ALA A 92 -5.30 -16.93 -12.81
CA ALA A 92 -5.96 -17.11 -11.52
C ALA A 92 -5.15 -16.47 -10.37
N GLN A 93 -3.82 -16.62 -10.38
CA GLN A 93 -2.95 -16.00 -9.37
C GLN A 93 -2.94 -14.46 -9.49
N CYS A 94 -2.96 -13.91 -10.71
CA CYS A 94 -3.08 -12.47 -10.94
C CYS A 94 -4.40 -11.89 -10.39
N GLU A 95 -5.52 -12.56 -10.62
CA GLU A 95 -6.82 -12.14 -10.09
C GLU A 95 -6.86 -12.19 -8.55
N ASP A 96 -6.25 -13.22 -7.96
CA ASP A 96 -6.10 -13.35 -6.51
C ASP A 96 -5.23 -12.23 -5.90
N LEU A 97 -4.15 -11.85 -6.59
CA LEU A 97 -3.32 -10.70 -6.21
C LEU A 97 -4.14 -9.41 -6.28
N ARG A 98 -4.86 -9.18 -7.39
CA ARG A 98 -5.71 -7.99 -7.59
C ARG A 98 -6.74 -7.83 -6.47
N ARG A 99 -7.50 -8.90 -6.16
CA ARG A 99 -8.48 -8.89 -5.04
C ARG A 99 -7.84 -8.60 -3.69
N SER A 100 -6.64 -9.15 -3.46
CA SER A 100 -5.92 -8.93 -2.21
C SER A 100 -5.40 -7.49 -2.09
N SER A 101 -4.98 -6.89 -3.20
CA SER A 101 -4.60 -5.48 -3.29
C SER A 101 -5.80 -4.54 -3.11
N ASP A 102 -6.97 -4.84 -3.69
CA ASP A 102 -8.20 -4.08 -3.46
C ASP A 102 -8.58 -4.10 -1.97
N ARG A 103 -8.49 -5.27 -1.33
CA ARG A 103 -8.76 -5.42 0.09
C ARG A 103 -7.78 -4.61 0.95
N LEU A 104 -6.50 -4.58 0.58
CA LEU A 104 -5.48 -3.77 1.24
C LEU A 104 -5.82 -2.28 1.14
N LEU A 105 -6.10 -1.79 -0.07
CA LEU A 105 -6.49 -0.39 -0.30
C LEU A 105 -7.69 0.00 0.56
N TYR A 106 -8.74 -0.83 0.58
CA TYR A 106 -9.90 -0.61 1.43
C TYR A 106 -9.53 -0.47 2.91
N LEU A 107 -8.66 -1.35 3.44
CA LEU A 107 -8.25 -1.28 4.84
C LEU A 107 -7.42 -0.02 5.16
N ILE A 108 -6.59 0.43 4.23
CA ILE A 108 -5.83 1.67 4.32
C ILE A 108 -6.76 2.88 4.34
N GLN A 109 -7.76 2.92 3.44
CA GLN A 109 -8.78 3.98 3.39
C GLN A 109 -9.58 4.06 4.69
N GLN A 110 -9.89 2.90 5.29
CA GLN A 110 -10.54 2.80 6.62
C GLN A 110 -9.59 3.10 7.80
N ARG A 111 -8.32 3.44 7.54
CA ARG A 111 -7.29 3.74 8.54
C ARG A 111 -7.06 2.59 9.54
N ARG A 112 -7.29 1.34 9.11
CA ARG A 112 -7.12 0.14 9.96
C ARG A 112 -5.70 -0.41 9.86
N ARG A 113 -4.76 0.20 10.59
CA ARG A 113 -3.31 -0.08 10.48
C ARG A 113 -2.96 -1.56 10.56
N GLU A 114 -3.32 -2.23 11.67
CA GLU A 114 -2.89 -3.60 11.91
C GLU A 114 -3.52 -4.59 10.91
N SER A 115 -4.80 -4.41 10.59
CA SER A 115 -5.43 -5.19 9.53
C SER A 115 -4.81 -4.94 8.14
N ALA A 116 -4.44 -3.70 7.84
CA ALA A 116 -3.77 -3.37 6.58
C ALA A 116 -2.37 -3.98 6.52
N LYS A 117 -1.64 -3.99 7.63
CA LYS A 117 -0.35 -4.67 7.77
C LYS A 117 -0.48 -6.18 7.52
N ASP A 118 -1.45 -6.84 8.14
CA ASP A 118 -1.68 -8.28 7.95
C ASP A 118 -2.02 -8.58 6.48
N GLN A 119 -2.91 -7.76 5.89
CA GLN A 119 -3.29 -7.88 4.49
C GLN A 119 -2.11 -7.62 3.55
N LEU A 120 -1.21 -6.69 3.87
CA LEU A 120 0.02 -6.48 3.10
C LEU A 120 0.91 -7.73 3.10
N GLY A 121 0.95 -8.47 4.20
CA GLY A 121 1.60 -9.78 4.28
C GLY A 121 1.02 -10.78 3.29
N VAL A 122 -0.31 -10.82 3.15
CA VAL A 122 -1.00 -11.67 2.17
C VAL A 122 -0.66 -11.24 0.74
N VAL A 123 -0.65 -9.94 0.45
CA VAL A 123 -0.30 -9.40 -0.87
C VAL A 123 1.15 -9.76 -1.23
N ALA A 124 2.11 -9.55 -0.33
CA ALA A 124 3.51 -9.90 -0.55
C ALA A 124 3.69 -11.41 -0.78
N ALA A 125 3.03 -12.26 0.01
CA ALA A 125 3.10 -13.70 -0.16
C ALA A 125 2.54 -14.17 -1.51
N ARG A 126 1.44 -13.56 -1.98
CA ARG A 126 0.86 -13.84 -3.31
C ARG A 126 1.77 -13.37 -4.43
N TYR A 127 2.30 -12.15 -4.34
CA TYR A 127 3.27 -11.64 -5.30
C TYR A 127 4.51 -12.56 -5.37
N ASN A 128 5.09 -12.95 -4.24
CA ASN A 128 6.26 -13.84 -4.21
C ASN A 128 5.96 -15.23 -4.79
N ARG A 129 4.71 -15.72 -4.71
CA ARG A 129 4.32 -16.97 -5.39
C ARG A 129 4.35 -16.78 -6.90
N ILE A 130 3.76 -15.71 -7.41
CA ILE A 130 3.76 -15.38 -8.84
C ILE A 130 5.19 -15.16 -9.34
N SER A 131 6.00 -14.39 -8.62
CA SER A 131 7.38 -14.08 -9.00
C SER A 131 8.25 -15.34 -9.09
N ARG A 132 8.09 -16.29 -8.16
CA ARG A 132 8.81 -17.58 -8.21
C ARG A 132 8.41 -18.45 -9.40
N ALA A 133 7.10 -18.58 -9.64
CA ALA A 133 6.57 -19.45 -10.67
C ALA A 133 6.75 -18.87 -12.08
N PHE A 134 6.49 -17.57 -12.25
CA PHE A 134 6.27 -16.94 -13.55
C PHE A 134 7.22 -15.78 -13.85
N GLY A 135 7.99 -15.31 -12.85
CA GLY A 135 8.83 -14.13 -12.96
C GLY A 135 10.33 -14.38 -12.84
N PRO A 136 11.13 -13.31 -12.71
CA PRO A 136 12.57 -13.42 -12.55
C PRO A 136 12.99 -14.00 -11.20
N GLY A 137 12.04 -14.17 -10.25
CA GLY A 137 12.29 -14.67 -8.90
C GLY A 137 12.64 -13.58 -7.89
N ASN A 138 12.41 -12.30 -8.21
CA ASN A 138 12.57 -11.20 -7.26
C ASN A 138 11.48 -11.30 -6.19
N GLU A 139 11.87 -11.46 -4.93
CA GLU A 139 10.93 -11.58 -3.81
C GLU A 139 10.94 -10.33 -2.94
N VAL A 140 9.76 -9.96 -2.45
CA VAL A 140 9.59 -8.92 -1.43
C VAL A 140 9.68 -9.57 -0.06
N SER A 141 10.64 -9.12 0.75
CA SER A 141 10.61 -9.35 2.19
C SER A 141 10.07 -8.11 2.88
N LEU A 142 8.93 -8.24 3.56
CA LEU A 142 8.44 -7.18 4.45
C LEU A 142 9.33 -7.10 5.69
N HIS A 143 9.32 -5.95 6.38
CA HIS A 143 10.06 -5.84 7.65
C HIS A 143 9.56 -6.91 8.64
N GLU A 144 10.49 -7.67 9.25
CA GLU A 144 10.15 -8.72 10.21
C GLU A 144 9.35 -8.14 11.37
N ARG A 145 8.10 -8.61 11.50
CA ARG A 145 7.21 -8.22 12.59
C ARG A 145 7.22 -9.39 13.59
N PRO A 146 7.86 -9.27 14.76
CA PRO A 146 7.82 -10.35 15.73
C PRO A 146 6.36 -10.67 16.06
N ALA A 147 5.96 -11.93 15.90
CA ALA A 147 4.59 -12.40 16.09
C ALA A 147 4.03 -12.05 17.48
N GLU A 148 4.90 -11.84 18.47
CA GLU A 148 4.56 -11.39 19.82
C GLU A 148 3.94 -9.98 19.87
N LYS A 149 4.19 -9.11 18.88
CA LYS A 149 3.55 -7.78 18.78
C LYS A 149 2.19 -7.78 18.08
N LEU A 150 1.82 -8.89 17.42
CA LEU A 150 0.52 -9.08 16.75
C LEU A 150 -0.52 -9.78 17.65
N ARG A 151 -0.09 -10.39 18.76
CA ARG A 151 -1.01 -10.63 19.88
C ARG A 151 -1.36 -9.26 20.43
N GLY A 152 -2.57 -8.80 20.09
CA GLY A 152 -3.06 -7.50 20.50
C GLY A 152 -2.65 -7.22 21.94
N LEU A 153 -2.07 -6.04 22.15
CA LEU A 153 -2.05 -5.44 23.47
C LEU A 153 -3.48 -5.55 23.98
N ASP A 154 -3.73 -6.52 24.84
CA ASP A 154 -4.78 -6.47 25.83
C ASP A 154 -4.55 -5.12 26.50
N THR A 155 -5.27 -4.11 26.05
CA THR A 155 -5.40 -2.83 26.73
C THR A 155 -6.22 -3.07 27.99
N ARG A 156 -5.75 -3.99 28.85
CA ARG A 156 -5.94 -3.88 30.28
C ARG A 156 -5.23 -2.60 30.66
N LYS A 157 -6.02 -1.53 30.74
CA LYS A 157 -5.77 -0.30 31.49
C LYS A 157 -4.27 -0.04 31.67
N LEU A 158 -3.65 0.57 30.66
CA LEU A 158 -2.49 1.41 30.92
C LEU A 158 -3.03 2.55 31.78
N GLU A 159 -3.00 2.36 33.10
CA GLU A 159 -3.19 3.41 34.08
C GLU A 159 -2.19 4.52 33.73
N LEU A 160 -2.72 5.61 33.20
CA LEU A 160 -1.93 6.82 33.02
C LEU A 160 -1.47 7.27 34.41
N PRO A 161 -0.17 7.50 34.66
CA PRO A 161 0.29 8.02 35.93
C PRO A 161 -0.30 9.42 36.13
N GLY A 162 -1.36 9.52 36.95
CA GLY A 162 -2.06 10.77 37.24
C GLY A 162 -3.58 10.68 37.40
N GLU A 163 -4.23 9.54 37.13
CA GLU A 163 -5.66 9.42 37.43
C GLU A 163 -5.90 9.20 38.93
N LEU A 164 -6.52 10.19 39.57
CA LEU A 164 -7.01 10.11 40.95
C LEU A 164 -8.13 9.06 41.02
N ILE A 165 -7.82 7.91 41.64
CA ILE A 165 -8.82 6.91 42.00
C ILE A 165 -9.62 7.48 43.20
N PRO A 166 -10.94 7.72 43.10
CA PRO A 166 -11.72 8.07 44.27
C PRO A 166 -11.85 6.83 45.14
N SER A 167 -11.32 6.91 46.37
CA SER A 167 -11.44 5.87 47.37
C SER A 167 -12.91 5.65 47.75
N ARG A 168 -13.36 4.39 47.67
CA ARG A 168 -14.54 3.88 48.35
C ARG A 168 -14.12 2.76 49.28
#